data_AF-A0A538P5U9-F1
#
_entry.id   AF-A0A538P5U9-F1
#
_cell.length_a   1.000
_cell.length_b   1.000
_cell.length_c   1.000
_cell.angle_alpha   90.00
_cell.angle_beta   90.00
_cell.angle_gamma   90.00
#
_symmetry.space_group_name_H-M   'P 1'
#
loop_
_entity.id
_entity.type
_entity.pdbx_description
1 polymer ?
#
loop_
_entity_poly.entity_id
_entity_poly.type
_entity_poly.pdbx_seq_one_letter_code
_entity_poly.pdbx_strand_id
1 'polypeptide(L)'
;FAFVRWHGRGSRPWYNYRYSEKELTPWVPKVKDVAKKVKRVYGYFNNHFHGFAVENSLKMLQMLGEASPQQLEVRERATRYIDSKDEARGREKAQGSILEYMSSGG
;
A
#
# COMPACT_ATOMS: atom_id res chain seq x y z
N PHE A 1 0.61 9.48 24.21
CA PHE A 1 0.83 8.61 23.03
C PHE A 1 0.46 9.42 21.78
N ALA A 2 0.81 8.95 20.59
CA ALA A 2 0.35 9.55 19.33
C ALA A 2 -0.25 8.47 18.43
N PHE A 3 -1.18 8.86 17.56
CA PHE A 3 -1.89 7.97 16.65
C PHE A 3 -1.87 8.55 15.23
N VAL A 4 -1.32 7.80 14.27
CA VAL A 4 -1.21 8.19 12.87
C VAL A 4 -2.04 7.25 12.02
N ARG A 5 -2.92 7.80 11.16
CA ARG A 5 -3.71 7.01 10.21
C ARG A 5 -3.40 7.41 8.78
N TRP A 6 -3.05 6.42 7.95
CA TRP A 6 -2.89 6.59 6.51
C TRP A 6 -4.11 6.02 5.81
N HIS A 7 -4.82 6.84 5.05
CA HIS A 7 -6.08 6.45 4.42
C HIS A 7 -5.99 6.19 2.91
N GLY A 8 -4.90 6.58 2.25
CA GLY A 8 -4.80 6.69 0.80
C GLY A 8 -4.93 8.13 0.30
N ARG A 9 -4.85 8.31 -1.03
CA ARG A 9 -5.01 9.60 -1.73
C ARG A 9 -5.91 9.41 -2.96
N GLY A 10 -6.49 10.48 -3.47
CA GLY A 10 -7.22 10.49 -4.76
C GLY A 10 -8.74 10.38 -4.67
N SER A 11 -9.36 10.07 -5.81
CA SER A 11 -10.82 10.01 -6.01
C SER A 11 -11.45 8.71 -5.52
N ARG A 12 -12.78 8.72 -5.33
CA ARG A 12 -13.52 7.62 -4.69
C ARG A 12 -13.35 6.27 -5.43
N PRO A 13 -13.10 5.17 -4.72
CA PRO A 13 -12.85 5.08 -3.28
C PRO A 13 -11.39 5.37 -2.89
N TRP A 14 -11.17 6.47 -2.16
CA TRP A 14 -9.88 6.95 -1.65
C TRP A 14 -9.07 5.94 -0.80
N TYR A 15 -9.71 4.89 -0.30
CA TYR A 15 -9.09 3.81 0.48
C TYR A 15 -8.48 2.68 -0.36
N ASN A 16 -8.76 2.63 -1.66
CA ASN A 16 -8.14 1.67 -2.57
C ASN A 16 -6.79 2.21 -3.07
N TYR A 17 -5.80 2.28 -2.18
CA TYR A 17 -4.54 2.97 -2.46
C TYR A 17 -3.33 2.15 -2.02
N ARG A 18 -2.40 1.91 -2.94
CA ARG A 18 -1.08 1.33 -2.67
C ARG A 18 -0.05 2.45 -2.63
N TYR A 19 0.43 2.80 -1.44
CA TYR A 19 1.43 3.86 -1.30
C TYR A 19 2.75 3.44 -1.98
N SER A 20 3.31 4.36 -2.75
CA SER A 20 4.70 4.21 -3.22
C SER A 20 5.68 4.59 -2.10
N GLU A 21 6.92 4.10 -2.18
CA GLU A 21 7.96 4.47 -1.22
C GLU A 21 8.17 5.98 -1.19
N LYS A 22 8.16 6.65 -2.35
CA LYS A 22 8.28 8.11 -2.47
C LYS A 22 7.23 8.86 -1.64
N GLU A 23 6.03 8.30 -1.49
CA GLU A 23 4.96 8.91 -0.71
C GLU A 23 5.05 8.61 0.79
N LEU A 24 5.68 7.50 1.15
CA LEU A 24 5.96 7.14 2.54
C LEU A 24 7.21 7.83 3.09
N THR A 25 8.20 8.15 2.24
CA THR A 25 9.46 8.78 2.65
C THR A 25 9.27 10.04 3.50
N PRO A 26 8.39 10.99 3.16
CA PRO A 26 8.16 12.18 3.98
C PRO A 26 7.53 11.91 5.35
N TRP A 27 6.97 10.72 5.57
CA TRP A 27 6.39 10.32 6.86
C TRP A 27 7.44 9.82 7.84
N VAL A 28 8.54 9.25 7.37
CA VAL A 28 9.63 8.74 8.23
C VAL A 28 10.14 9.80 9.22
N PRO A 29 10.57 11.00 8.79
CA PRO A 29 11.02 12.03 9.74
C PRO A 29 9.88 12.49 10.66
N LYS A 30 8.64 12.62 10.16
CA LYS A 30 7.49 13.03 10.98
C LYS A 30 7.19 12.04 12.10
N VAL A 31 7.20 10.74 11.80
CA VAL A 31 6.98 9.68 12.79
C VAL A 31 8.12 9.67 13.81
N LYS A 32 9.37 9.79 13.37
CA LYS A 32 10.54 9.88 14.27
C LYS A 32 10.46 11.09 15.19
N ASP A 33 10.04 12.25 14.69
CA ASP A 33 9.91 13.46 15.51
C ASP A 33 8.77 13.39 16.51
N VAL A 34 7.65 12.77 16.13
CA VAL A 34 6.55 12.50 17.07
C VAL A 34 6.99 11.50 18.14
N ALA A 35 7.72 10.45 17.77
CA ALA A 35 8.20 9.43 18.69
C ALA A 35 9.11 10.00 19.79
N LYS A 36 9.88 11.06 19.51
CA LYS A 36 10.67 11.78 20.53
C LYS A 36 9.82 12.46 21.61
N LYS A 37 8.55 12.77 21.33
CA LYS A 37 7.66 13.56 22.20
C LYS A 37 6.66 12.73 22.99
N VAL A 38 6.53 11.44 22.68
CA VAL A 38 5.51 10.57 23.30
C VAL A 38 6.08 9.22 23.65
N LYS A 39 5.53 8.60 24.71
CA LYS A 39 5.94 7.26 25.14
C LYS A 39 5.67 6.14 24.12
N ARG A 40 4.66 6.31 23.26
CA ARG A 40 4.23 5.32 22.26
C ARG A 40 3.59 6.00 21.06
N VAL A 41 3.91 5.51 19.86
CA VAL A 41 3.28 5.88 18.58
C VAL A 41 2.57 4.66 18.02
N TYR A 42 1.34 4.85 17.58
CA TYR A 42 0.54 3.84 16.92
C TYR A 42 0.33 4.26 15.46
N GLY A 43 0.69 3.41 14.52
CA GLY A 43 0.51 3.63 13.08
C GLY A 43 -0.55 2.69 12.50
N TYR A 44 -1.53 3.23 11.77
CA TYR A 44 -2.62 2.45 11.19
C TYR A 44 -2.83 2.76 9.70
N PHE A 45 -2.63 1.77 8.85
CA PHE A 45 -2.92 1.84 7.43
C PHE A 45 -4.36 1.37 7.17
N ASN A 46 -5.24 2.32 6.82
CA ASN A 46 -6.68 2.10 6.60
C ASN A 46 -7.05 1.88 5.13
N ASN A 47 -6.08 1.58 4.29
CA ASN A 47 -6.22 1.31 2.86
C ASN A 47 -6.34 -0.21 2.63
N HIS A 48 -7.31 -0.85 3.28
CA HIS A 48 -7.36 -2.32 3.43
C HIS A 48 -7.72 -3.09 2.14
N PHE A 49 -8.03 -2.41 1.04
CA PHE A 49 -8.31 -3.06 -0.23
C PHE A 49 -7.07 -3.80 -0.77
N HIS A 50 -7.26 -4.98 -1.34
CA HIS A 50 -6.24 -5.80 -2.02
C HIS A 50 -4.98 -6.15 -1.20
N GLY A 51 -5.00 -6.03 0.13
CA GLY A 51 -3.85 -6.31 0.98
C GLY A 51 -2.82 -5.17 1.06
N PHE A 52 -3.10 -4.00 0.49
CA PHE A 52 -2.18 -2.85 0.49
C PHE A 52 -1.85 -2.36 1.90
N ALA A 53 -2.78 -2.44 2.85
CA ALA A 53 -2.54 -2.02 4.23
C ALA A 53 -1.39 -2.82 4.87
N VAL A 54 -1.30 -4.13 4.61
CA VAL A 54 -0.25 -5.00 5.17
C VAL A 54 1.10 -4.64 4.56
N GLU A 55 1.16 -4.56 3.22
CA GLU A 55 2.38 -4.19 2.49
C GLU A 55 2.89 -2.80 2.94
N ASN A 56 2.01 -1.80 2.99
CA ASN A 56 2.40 -0.43 3.36
C ASN A 56 2.83 -0.31 4.82
N SER A 57 2.21 -1.07 5.73
CA SER A 57 2.64 -1.13 7.13
C SER A 57 4.06 -1.68 7.25
N LEU A 58 4.36 -2.76 6.52
CA LEU A 58 5.69 -3.38 6.55
C LEU A 58 6.74 -2.51 5.86
N LYS A 59 6.41 -1.82 4.77
CA LYS A 59 7.27 -0.79 4.16
C LYS A 59 7.60 0.30 5.18
N MET A 60 6.61 0.83 5.91
CA MET A 60 6.86 1.86 6.92
C MET A 60 7.78 1.36 8.04
N LEU A 61 7.57 0.14 8.55
CA LEU A 61 8.44 -0.46 9.56
C LEU A 61 9.89 -0.58 9.06
N GLN A 62 10.08 -1.03 7.83
CA GLN A 62 11.41 -1.12 7.24
C GLN A 62 12.06 0.25 7.09
N MET A 63 11.32 1.26 6.60
CA MET A 63 11.84 2.62 6.44
C MET A 63 12.17 3.29 7.78
N LEU A 64 11.50 2.88 8.85
CA LEU A 64 11.82 3.30 10.22
C LEU A 64 13.05 2.58 10.79
N GLY A 65 13.44 1.43 10.23
CA GLY A 65 14.49 0.54 10.75
C GLY A 65 14.00 -0.43 11.83
N GLU A 66 12.69 -0.65 11.91
CA GLU A 66 12.02 -1.40 12.99
C GLU A 66 11.46 -2.75 12.51
N ALA A 67 11.67 -3.11 11.24
CA ALA A 67 11.19 -4.36 10.68
C ALA A 67 12.09 -5.55 11.06
N SER A 68 11.47 -6.64 11.53
CA SER A 68 12.17 -7.91 11.73
C SER A 68 12.44 -8.63 10.39
N PRO A 69 13.40 -9.59 10.34
CA PRO A 69 13.62 -10.39 9.13
C PRO A 69 12.35 -11.09 8.62
N GLN A 70 11.54 -11.66 9.53
CA GLN A 70 10.27 -12.31 9.18
C GLN A 70 9.27 -11.31 8.60
N GLN A 71 9.25 -10.07 9.12
CA GLN A 71 8.40 -9.01 8.57
C GLN A 71 8.83 -8.59 7.16
N LEU A 72 10.13 -8.58 6.87
CA LEU A 72 10.65 -8.33 5.52
C LEU A 72 10.25 -9.46 4.56
N GLU A 73 10.34 -10.73 4.97
CA GLU A 73 9.88 -11.87 4.16
C GLU A 73 8.37 -11.80 3.86
N VAL A 74 7.57 -11.46 4.87
CA VAL A 74 6.12 -11.27 4.69
C VAL A 74 5.84 -10.11 3.75
N ARG A 75 6.62 -9.02 3.81
CA ARG A 75 6.52 -7.89 2.89
C ARG A 75 6.75 -8.35 1.45
N GLU A 76 7.84 -9.07 1.18
CA GLU A 76 8.14 -9.60 -0.16
C GLU A 76 7.04 -10.51 -0.68
N ARG A 77 6.48 -11.36 0.17
CA ARG A 77 5.34 -12.22 -0.20
C ARG A 77 4.09 -11.38 -0.52
N ALA A 78 3.80 -10.35 0.27
CA ALA A 78 2.67 -9.46 0.04
C ALA A 78 2.82 -8.68 -1.26
N THR A 79 4.01 -8.12 -1.52
CA THR A 79 4.36 -7.44 -2.78
C THR A 79 4.10 -8.34 -3.98
N ARG A 80 4.69 -9.55 -4.01
CA ARG A 80 4.51 -10.51 -5.11
C ARG A 80 3.04 -10.88 -5.32
N TYR A 81 2.30 -11.11 -4.24
CA TYR A 81 0.87 -11.41 -4.33
C TYR A 81 0.09 -10.27 -4.97
N ILE A 82 0.32 -9.04 -4.49
CA ILE A 82 -0.33 -7.85 -5.02
C ILE A 82 -0.01 -7.67 -6.51
N ASP A 83 1.27 -7.74 -6.88
CA ASP A 83 1.72 -7.56 -8.26
C ASP A 83 1.05 -8.60 -9.19
N SER A 84 1.01 -9.87 -8.77
CA SER A 84 0.34 -10.93 -9.54
C SER A 84 -1.15 -10.67 -9.77
N LYS A 85 -1.83 -10.06 -8.79
CA LYS A 85 -3.26 -9.71 -8.89
C LYS A 85 -3.48 -8.47 -9.73
N ASP A 86 -2.57 -7.51 -9.70
CA ASP A 86 -2.62 -6.33 -10.55
C ASP A 86 -2.41 -6.72 -12.03
N GLU A 87 -1.45 -7.60 -12.32
CA GLU A 87 -1.24 -8.14 -13.66
C GLU A 87 -2.46 -8.92 -14.20
N ALA A 88 -3.02 -9.83 -13.39
CA ALA A 88 -4.19 -10.62 -13.79
C ALA A 88 -5.39 -9.71 -14.15
N ARG A 89 -5.66 -8.69 -13.32
CA ARG A 89 -6.71 -7.69 -13.59
C ARG A 89 -6.43 -6.86 -14.83
N GLY A 90 -5.16 -6.53 -15.10
CA GLY A 90 -4.74 -5.86 -16.32
C GLY A 90 -5.07 -6.69 -17.56
N ARG A 91 -4.76 -7.99 -17.54
CA ARG A 91 -5.06 -8.93 -18.64
C ARG A 91 -6.57 -9.08 -18.88
N GLU A 92 -7.34 -9.26 -17.81
CA GLU A 92 -8.82 -9.36 -17.90
C GLU A 92 -9.44 -8.10 -18.52
N LYS A 93 -9.02 -6.91 -18.10
CA LYS A 93 -9.50 -5.64 -18.67
C LYS A 93 -9.14 -5.48 -20.15
N ALA A 94 -7.91 -5.84 -20.53
CA ALA A 94 -7.48 -5.78 -21.91
C ALA A 94 -8.30 -6.73 -22.80
N GLN A 95 -8.52 -7.96 -22.34
CA GLN A 95 -9.32 -8.95 -23.06
C GLN A 95 -10.79 -8.50 -23.18
N GLY A 96 -11.38 -7.94 -22.13
CA GLY A 96 -12.72 -7.37 -22.17
C GLY A 96 -12.86 -6.24 -23.19
N SER A 97 -11.92 -5.28 -23.20
CA SER A 97 -11.92 -4.18 -24.17
C SER A 97 -11.77 -4.66 -25.62
N ILE A 98 -10.93 -5.68 -25.86
CA ILE A 98 -10.77 -6.28 -27.19
C ILE A 98 -12.07 -6.96 -27.65
N LEU A 99 -12.73 -7.72 -26.75
CA LEU A 99 -14.02 -8.37 -27.05
C LEU A 99 -15.13 -7.34 -27.33
N GLU A 100 -15.18 -6.24 -26.58
CA GLU A 100 -16.11 -5.13 -26.82
C GLU A 100 -15.88 -4.51 -28.20
N TYR A 101 -14.63 -4.18 -28.54
CA TYR A 101 -14.27 -3.62 -29.85
C TYR A 101 -14.69 -4.52 -31.02
N MET A 102 -14.41 -5.83 -30.92
CA MET A 102 -14.81 -6.81 -31.94
C MET A 102 -16.33 -6.98 -32.04
N SER A 103 -17.06 -6.80 -30.93
CA SER A 103 -18.53 -6.93 -30.89
C SER A 103 -19.26 -5.66 -31.36
N SER A 104 -18.64 -4.48 -31.26
CA SER A 104 -19.20 -3.22 -31.76
C SER A 104 -19.07 -3.02 -33.27
N GLY A 105 -18.50 -4.00 -33.99
CA GLY A 105 -18.38 -3.97 -35.45
C GLY A 105 -17.49 -2.84 -35.96
N GLY A 106 -16.27 -2.74 -35.39
CA GLY A 106 -15.28 -1.74 -35.76
C GLY A 106 -15.03 -1.57 -37.26
#